data_AF-A0A8T2Y056-F1
#
_entry.id   AF-A0A8T2Y056-F1
#
_cell.length_a   1.000
_cell.length_b   1.000
_cell.length_c   1.000
_cell.angle_alpha   90.00
_cell.angle_beta   90.00
_cell.angle_gamma   90.00
#
_symmetry.space_group_name_H-M   'P 1'
#
loop_
_entity.id
_entity.type
_entity.pdbx_description
1 polymer ?
#
loop_
_entity_poly.entity_id
_entity_poly.type
_entity_poly.pdbx_seq_one_letter_code
_entity_poly.pdbx_strand_id
1 'polypeptide(L)'
;MARTKSMRSLLLLLLLSPLSTVTASSAAYPTIPGTTDTSVSASQDSKLISIRREVYGDGRIFDITHKYRSDLPSFAKENGLGKFLWLRESMKNGSSANISEMKLITHTGTHVDAPGHYHDHYFDAGFDVDTLDLEVLNGN
;
A
#
# COMPACT_ATOMS: atom_id res chain seq x y z
N MET A 1 -37.33 -9.42 -57.30
CA MET A 1 -35.96 -8.95 -56.99
C MET A 1 -35.98 -8.28 -55.62
N ALA A 2 -35.56 -8.98 -54.57
CA ALA A 2 -35.50 -8.45 -53.21
C ALA A 2 -34.08 -7.91 -52.94
N ARG A 3 -33.98 -6.64 -52.55
CA ARG A 3 -32.72 -5.94 -52.32
C ARG A 3 -32.29 -6.16 -50.87
N THR A 4 -31.27 -6.99 -50.65
CA THR A 4 -30.65 -7.20 -49.34
C THR A 4 -29.94 -5.93 -48.90
N LYS A 5 -30.46 -5.28 -47.84
CA LYS A 5 -29.79 -4.14 -47.19
C LYS A 5 -28.50 -4.64 -46.54
N SER A 6 -27.39 -4.02 -46.91
CA SER A 6 -26.05 -4.28 -46.38
C SER A 6 -26.01 -4.10 -44.87
N MET A 7 -25.99 -5.21 -44.12
CA MET A 7 -25.77 -5.25 -42.67
C MET A 7 -24.29 -5.03 -42.28
N ARG A 8 -23.40 -4.78 -43.26
CA ARG A 8 -21.95 -4.66 -43.00
C ARG A 8 -21.57 -3.38 -42.26
N SER A 9 -22.37 -2.31 -42.37
CA SER A 9 -22.07 -1.03 -41.70
C SER A 9 -22.33 -1.04 -40.20
N LEU A 10 -23.26 -1.89 -39.72
CA LEU A 10 -23.61 -1.94 -38.29
C LEU A 10 -22.61 -2.81 -37.50
N LEU A 11 -22.07 -3.87 -38.12
CA LEU A 11 -21.04 -4.72 -37.52
C LEU A 11 -19.71 -3.97 -37.30
N LEU A 12 -19.39 -2.99 -38.15
CA LEU A 12 -18.13 -2.25 -38.07
C LEU A 12 -18.12 -1.19 -36.95
N LEU A 13 -19.28 -0.66 -36.56
CA LEU A 13 -19.39 0.29 -35.45
C LEU A 13 -19.24 -0.37 -34.06
N LEU A 14 -19.52 -1.67 -33.94
CA LEU A 14 -19.36 -2.43 -32.69
C LEU A 14 -17.91 -2.82 -32.37
N LEU A 15 -17.00 -2.71 -33.35
CA LEU A 15 -15.57 -3.03 -33.18
C LEU A 15 -14.73 -1.82 -32.76
N LEU A 16 -15.31 -0.61 -32.77
CA LEU A 16 -14.64 0.64 -32.39
C LEU A 16 -15.08 1.20 -31.04
N SER A 17 -15.91 0.47 -30.29
CA SER A 17 -16.21 0.85 -28.90
C SER A 17 -14.98 0.60 -28.04
N PRO A 18 -14.36 1.63 -27.42
CA PRO A 18 -13.28 1.41 -26.49
C PRO A 18 -13.81 0.55 -25.35
N LEU A 19 -13.20 -0.61 -25.17
CA LEU A 19 -13.48 -1.51 -24.07
C LEU A 19 -13.14 -0.75 -22.79
N SER A 20 -14.16 -0.13 -22.20
CA SER A 20 -14.00 0.58 -20.93
C SER A 20 -13.84 -0.50 -19.87
N THR A 21 -12.59 -0.84 -19.54
CA THR A 21 -12.26 -1.68 -18.40
C THR A 21 -12.65 -0.89 -17.15
N VAL A 22 -13.86 -1.10 -16.65
CA VAL A 22 -14.26 -0.64 -15.32
C VAL A 22 -13.50 -1.53 -14.34
N THR A 23 -12.33 -1.07 -13.92
CA THR A 23 -11.56 -1.70 -12.86
C THR A 23 -12.25 -1.40 -11.53
N ALA A 24 -12.62 -2.46 -10.84
CA ALA A 24 -13.45 -2.39 -9.65
C ALA A 24 -12.59 -1.94 -8.46
N SER A 25 -12.66 -0.65 -8.14
CA SER A 25 -12.12 -0.12 -6.90
C SER A 25 -12.62 -0.96 -5.72
N SER A 26 -11.70 -1.42 -4.87
CA SER A 26 -12.08 -2.07 -3.62
C SER A 26 -12.87 -1.07 -2.75
N ALA A 27 -14.01 -1.49 -2.20
CA ALA A 27 -14.75 -0.67 -1.23
C ALA A 27 -13.90 -0.32 0.01
N ALA A 28 -12.87 -1.13 0.30
CA ALA A 28 -11.94 -0.87 1.40
C ALA A 28 -10.83 0.12 1.03
N TYR A 29 -10.48 0.26 -0.25
CA TYR A 29 -9.44 1.16 -0.74
C TYR A 29 -9.93 1.89 -1.99
N PRO A 30 -10.59 3.06 -1.83
CA PRO A 30 -11.09 3.82 -2.97
C PRO A 30 -9.93 4.30 -3.84
N THR A 31 -10.05 4.12 -5.16
CA THR A 31 -9.08 4.67 -6.12
C THR A 31 -9.26 6.18 -6.29
N ILE A 32 -8.16 6.92 -6.48
CA ILE A 32 -8.20 8.37 -6.76
C ILE A 32 -8.77 8.60 -8.17
N PRO A 33 -9.77 9.48 -8.35
CA PRO A 33 -10.31 9.82 -9.67
C PRO A 33 -9.21 10.26 -10.64
N GLY A 34 -9.20 9.67 -11.85
CA GLY A 34 -8.21 9.98 -12.89
C GLY A 34 -6.92 9.16 -12.84
N THR A 35 -6.77 8.24 -11.89
CA THR A 35 -5.64 7.29 -11.86
C THR A 35 -6.05 5.93 -12.41
N THR A 36 -5.11 5.22 -13.03
CA THR A 36 -5.37 3.85 -13.52
C THR A 36 -5.53 2.89 -12.34
N ASP A 37 -6.74 2.35 -12.17
CA ASP A 37 -7.01 1.31 -11.18
C ASP A 37 -6.48 -0.03 -11.71
N THR A 38 -5.42 -0.54 -11.08
CA THR A 38 -4.78 -1.83 -11.37
C THR A 38 -5.23 -2.93 -10.40
N SER A 39 -6.27 -2.70 -9.59
CA SER A 39 -6.83 -3.77 -8.75
C SER A 39 -7.46 -4.84 -9.66
N VAL A 40 -6.92 -6.05 -9.58
CA VAL A 40 -7.45 -7.20 -10.30
C VAL A 40 -8.82 -7.51 -9.72
N SER A 41 -9.81 -7.61 -10.61
CA SER A 41 -11.22 -7.88 -10.32
C SER A 41 -11.39 -8.91 -9.20
N ALA A 42 -11.84 -8.46 -8.03
CA ALA A 42 -12.34 -9.38 -7.01
C ALA A 42 -13.70 -9.87 -7.50
N SER A 43 -13.74 -11.03 -8.16
CA SER A 43 -15.00 -11.74 -8.37
C SER A 43 -15.61 -12.05 -7.00
N GLN A 44 -16.93 -11.96 -6.88
CA GLN A 44 -17.66 -12.08 -5.61
C GLN A 44 -17.39 -13.39 -4.82
N ASP A 45 -16.74 -14.37 -5.45
CA ASP A 45 -16.41 -15.70 -4.89
C ASP A 45 -14.90 -15.92 -4.67
N SER A 46 -14.08 -14.89 -4.91
CA SER A 46 -12.62 -14.98 -4.74
C SER A 46 -12.18 -14.50 -3.36
N LYS A 47 -11.29 -15.28 -2.73
CA LYS A 47 -10.66 -14.96 -1.44
C LYS A 47 -10.20 -13.49 -1.44
N LEU A 48 -10.66 -12.71 -0.46
CA LEU A 48 -10.21 -11.33 -0.28
C LEU A 48 -8.68 -11.32 -0.06
N ILE A 49 -7.95 -10.82 -1.04
CA ILE A 49 -6.50 -10.68 -1.01
C ILE A 49 -6.18 -9.19 -1.13
N SER A 50 -5.48 -8.66 -0.13
CA SER A 50 -4.93 -7.30 -0.22
C SER A 50 -3.85 -7.29 -1.30
N ILE A 51 -4.03 -6.45 -2.31
CA ILE A 51 -3.01 -6.22 -3.34
C ILE A 51 -2.00 -5.23 -2.78
N ARG A 52 -0.72 -5.62 -2.73
CA ARG A 52 0.38 -4.69 -2.44
C ARG A 52 0.89 -4.10 -3.75
N ARG A 53 1.01 -2.78 -3.80
CA ARG A 53 1.53 -2.04 -4.95
C ARG A 53 2.76 -1.26 -4.50
N GLU A 54 3.78 -1.18 -5.34
CA GLU A 54 5.01 -0.42 -5.05
C GLU A 54 5.06 0.91 -5.81
N VAL A 55 4.22 1.09 -6.84
CA VAL A 55 4.24 2.27 -7.72
C VAL A 55 2.84 2.87 -7.85
N TYR A 56 2.69 4.15 -7.57
CA TYR A 56 1.43 4.89 -7.53
C TYR A 56 1.48 6.15 -8.40
N GLY A 57 0.32 6.77 -8.61
CA GLY A 57 0.21 8.06 -9.31
C GLY A 57 0.72 8.04 -10.75
N ASP A 58 0.43 6.95 -11.47
CA ASP A 58 0.88 6.70 -12.85
C ASP A 58 2.41 6.71 -13.03
N GLY A 59 3.13 6.09 -12.07
CA GLY A 59 4.58 5.95 -12.14
C GLY A 59 5.38 7.04 -11.44
N ARG A 60 4.73 7.96 -10.73
CA ARG A 60 5.38 9.11 -10.09
C ARG A 60 5.76 8.88 -8.63
N ILE A 61 5.06 7.98 -7.94
CA ILE A 61 5.22 7.74 -6.50
C ILE A 61 5.69 6.30 -6.32
N PHE A 62 6.82 6.09 -5.66
CA PHE A 62 7.38 4.77 -5.38
C PHE A 62 7.36 4.52 -3.87
N ASP A 63 6.70 3.45 -3.43
CA ASP A 63 6.77 2.99 -2.05
C ASP A 63 8.11 2.26 -1.83
N ILE A 64 8.99 2.90 -1.07
CA ILE A 64 10.33 2.38 -0.72
C ILE A 64 10.33 1.66 0.65
N THR A 65 9.15 1.38 1.21
CA THR A 65 8.98 0.84 2.56
C THR A 65 8.97 -0.67 2.55
N HIS A 66 9.89 -1.33 3.25
CA HIS A 66 9.83 -2.78 3.41
C HIS A 66 8.67 -3.20 4.31
N LYS A 67 8.01 -4.33 3.99
CA LYS A 67 6.96 -4.90 4.85
C LYS A 67 7.52 -5.28 6.21
N TYR A 68 6.84 -4.92 7.30
CA TYR A 68 7.03 -5.61 8.57
C TYR A 68 6.49 -7.05 8.50
N ARG A 69 7.39 -7.99 8.73
CA ARG A 69 7.15 -9.44 8.76
C ARG A 69 8.09 -10.05 9.78
N SER A 70 7.72 -11.20 10.32
CA SER A 70 8.49 -11.84 11.40
C SER A 70 9.92 -12.20 10.98
N ASP A 71 10.11 -12.50 9.70
CA ASP A 71 11.37 -12.81 9.04
C ASP A 71 12.08 -11.58 8.46
N LEU A 72 11.60 -10.35 8.73
CA LEU A 72 12.30 -9.15 8.26
C LEU A 72 13.70 -9.12 8.90
N PRO A 73 14.78 -8.99 8.11
CA PRO A 73 16.13 -8.88 8.65
C PRO A 73 16.22 -7.76 9.68
N SER A 74 16.92 -8.02 10.78
CA SER A 74 17.08 -7.07 11.88
C SER A 74 18.55 -6.99 12.23
N PHE A 75 19.03 -5.77 12.48
CA PHE A 75 20.41 -5.55 12.88
C PHE A 75 20.77 -6.40 14.11
N ALA A 76 21.95 -7.03 14.06
CA ALA A 76 22.49 -7.91 15.09
C ALA A 76 21.58 -9.10 15.50
N LYS A 77 20.60 -9.49 14.68
CA LYS A 77 19.76 -10.66 14.91
C LYS A 77 19.84 -11.65 13.76
N GLU A 78 20.07 -12.91 14.10
CA GLU A 78 20.12 -14.01 13.13
C GLU A 78 18.73 -14.34 12.56
N ASN A 79 17.69 -14.28 13.39
CA ASN A 79 16.34 -14.79 13.07
C ASN A 79 15.33 -13.69 12.68
N GLY A 80 15.81 -12.51 12.26
CA GLY A 80 14.95 -11.37 11.92
C GLY A 80 14.20 -10.78 13.13
N LEU A 81 12.99 -10.26 12.91
CA LEU A 81 12.19 -9.62 13.97
C LEU A 81 11.58 -10.59 14.98
N GLY A 82 11.25 -11.80 14.57
CA GLY A 82 10.45 -12.74 15.36
C GLY A 82 9.02 -12.23 15.58
N LYS A 83 8.46 -12.50 16.76
CA LYS A 83 7.12 -12.03 17.12
C LYS A 83 7.16 -10.56 17.51
N PHE A 84 6.59 -9.70 16.66
CA PHE A 84 6.55 -8.25 16.86
C PHE A 84 5.13 -7.65 16.90
N LEU A 85 4.11 -8.43 16.52
CA LEU A 85 2.70 -8.01 16.40
C LEU A 85 1.80 -9.02 17.12
N TRP A 86 0.82 -8.52 17.87
CA TRP A 86 -0.16 -9.30 18.62
C TRP A 86 -1.56 -8.77 18.34
N LEU A 87 -2.50 -9.65 17.96
CA LEU A 87 -3.92 -9.30 17.94
C LEU A 87 -4.45 -9.38 19.38
N ARG A 88 -4.78 -8.23 19.97
CA ARG A 88 -5.32 -8.12 21.34
C ARG A 88 -6.82 -8.30 21.39
N GLU A 89 -7.53 -7.70 20.45
CA GLU A 89 -8.97 -7.85 20.31
C GLU A 89 -9.34 -8.23 18.88
N SER A 90 -10.41 -9.00 18.74
CA SER A 90 -10.84 -9.53 17.45
C SER A 90 -12.34 -9.39 17.31
N MET A 91 -12.79 -8.88 16.16
CA MET A 91 -14.22 -8.87 15.82
C MET A 91 -14.81 -10.27 15.73
N LYS A 92 -13.98 -11.27 15.36
CA LYS A 92 -14.40 -12.68 15.36
C LYS A 92 -14.74 -13.19 16.76
N ASN A 93 -14.21 -12.53 17.79
CA ASN A 93 -14.43 -12.86 19.20
C ASN A 93 -15.38 -11.86 19.88
N GLY A 94 -16.18 -11.10 19.10
CA GLY A 94 -17.20 -10.20 19.62
C GLY A 94 -16.75 -8.78 19.94
N SER A 95 -15.48 -8.41 19.69
CA SER A 95 -15.08 -7.00 19.77
C SER A 95 -15.70 -6.17 18.64
N SER A 96 -15.86 -4.87 18.84
CA SER A 96 -16.33 -3.94 17.80
C SER A 96 -15.25 -3.64 16.75
N ALA A 97 -13.99 -3.95 17.04
CA ALA A 97 -12.85 -3.74 16.15
C ALA A 97 -11.80 -4.84 16.30
N ASN A 98 -10.85 -4.89 15.34
CA ASN A 98 -9.63 -5.67 15.50
C ASN A 98 -8.54 -4.75 16.04
N ILE A 99 -8.04 -5.00 17.25
CA ILE A 99 -7.02 -4.16 17.90
C ILE A 99 -5.72 -4.94 17.96
N SER A 100 -4.64 -4.40 17.39
CA SER A 100 -3.31 -5.00 17.43
C SER A 100 -2.34 -4.16 18.24
N GLU A 101 -1.47 -4.83 19.00
CA GLU A 101 -0.30 -4.25 19.65
C GLU A 101 0.95 -4.63 18.87
N MET A 102 1.94 -3.75 18.85
CA MET A 102 3.25 -4.03 18.26
C MET A 102 4.39 -3.53 19.14
N LYS A 103 5.56 -4.17 19.03
CA LYS A 103 6.79 -3.79 19.74
C LYS A 103 7.97 -3.90 18.78
N LEU A 104 8.60 -2.76 18.51
CA LEU A 104 9.77 -2.63 17.65
C LEU A 104 10.84 -1.79 18.36
N ILE A 105 12.10 -1.91 17.93
CA ILE A 105 13.12 -0.89 18.21
C ILE A 105 13.02 0.19 17.12
N THR A 106 13.46 1.41 17.42
CA THR A 106 13.42 2.56 16.49
C THR A 106 14.10 2.28 15.14
N HIS A 107 15.16 1.47 15.15
CA HIS A 107 15.95 1.10 13.96
C HIS A 107 15.47 -0.19 13.27
N THR A 108 14.15 -0.35 13.12
CA THR A 108 13.54 -1.54 12.49
C THR A 108 13.04 -1.22 11.09
N GLY A 109 13.45 -2.00 10.07
CA GLY A 109 12.94 -1.86 8.71
C GLY A 109 13.39 -0.57 8.02
N THR A 110 12.58 -0.06 7.08
CA THR A 110 12.81 1.27 6.50
C THR A 110 12.49 2.34 7.56
N HIS A 111 13.48 3.14 7.96
CA HIS A 111 13.38 4.09 9.08
C HIS A 111 14.23 5.36 8.85
N VAL A 112 14.13 6.32 9.76
CA VAL A 112 14.90 7.57 9.81
C VAL A 112 15.66 7.64 11.14
N ASP A 113 16.94 8.00 11.08
CA ASP A 113 17.77 8.23 12.27
C ASP A 113 17.89 9.72 12.56
N ALA A 114 17.65 10.12 13.81
CA ALA A 114 17.88 11.47 14.29
C ALA A 114 19.34 11.67 14.75
N PRO A 115 19.85 12.92 14.85
CA PRO A 115 21.21 13.18 15.35
C PRO A 115 21.50 12.58 16.72
N GLY A 116 20.51 12.55 17.62
CA GLY A 116 20.63 11.91 18.93
C GLY A 116 20.97 10.42 18.88
N HIS A 117 20.82 9.73 17.74
CA HIS A 117 21.17 8.31 17.61
C HIS A 117 22.67 8.04 17.85
N TYR A 118 23.54 8.94 17.39
CA TYR A 118 25.00 8.76 17.46
C TYR A 118 25.71 9.80 18.33
N HIS A 119 25.01 10.86 18.75
CA HIS A 119 25.60 11.99 19.47
C HIS A 119 24.90 12.18 20.83
N ASP A 120 25.57 11.76 21.89
CA ASP A 120 25.06 11.76 23.27
C ASP A 120 24.55 13.14 23.73
N HIS A 121 25.33 14.20 23.45
CA HIS A 121 24.92 15.57 23.78
C HIS A 121 23.69 16.06 23.02
N TYR A 122 23.39 15.50 21.85
CA TYR A 122 22.17 15.77 21.10
C TYR A 122 21.00 14.94 21.63
N PHE A 123 21.24 13.71 22.07
CA PHE A 123 20.23 12.90 22.75
C PHE A 123 19.76 13.59 24.04
N ASP A 124 20.68 14.02 24.90
CA ASP A 124 20.36 14.73 26.15
C ASP A 124 19.62 16.05 25.91
N ALA A 125 19.89 16.69 24.77
CA ALA A 125 19.25 17.95 24.39
C ALA A 125 17.93 17.76 23.59
N GLY A 126 17.48 16.52 23.39
CA GLY A 126 16.19 16.21 22.75
C GLY A 126 16.16 16.39 21.23
N PHE A 127 17.30 16.23 20.54
CA PHE A 127 17.37 16.23 19.08
C PHE A 127 16.90 14.89 18.51
N ASP A 128 15.62 14.60 18.74
CA ASP A 128 14.91 13.38 18.38
C ASP A 128 14.16 13.54 17.04
N VAL A 129 13.58 12.44 16.54
CA VAL A 129 12.90 12.42 15.23
C VAL A 129 11.73 13.40 15.11
N ASP A 130 11.12 13.79 16.23
CA ASP A 130 10.02 14.75 16.30
C ASP A 130 10.50 16.23 16.25
N THR A 131 11.81 16.46 16.24
CA THR A 131 12.43 17.78 16.10
C THR A 131 13.01 18.04 14.70
N LEU A 132 12.98 17.04 13.81
CA LEU A 132 13.53 17.18 12.45
C LEU A 132 12.71 18.17 11.61
N ASP A 133 13.41 18.97 10.81
CA ASP A 133 12.80 19.86 9.83
C ASP A 133 12.09 19.07 8.73
N LEU A 134 10.81 19.33 8.51
CA LEU A 134 10.01 18.63 7.50
C LEU A 134 10.41 19.00 6.06
N GLU A 135 11.01 20.17 5.81
CA GLU A 135 11.54 20.50 4.49
C GLU A 135 12.70 19.57 4.12
N VAL A 136 13.54 19.22 5.10
CA VAL A 136 14.64 18.26 4.91
C VAL A 136 14.09 16.86 4.58
N LEU A 137 12.99 16.44 5.22
CA LEU A 137 12.41 15.10 5.01
C LEU A 137 11.66 14.97 3.68
N ASN A 138 11.17 16.08 3.12
CA ASN A 138 10.42 16.06 1.86
C ASN A 138 11.29 16.27 0.61
N GLY A 139 12.55 16.69 0.79
CA GLY A 139 13.46 17.02 -0.30
C GLY A 139 13.13 18.38 -0.94
N ASN A 140 14.16 19.21 -1.11
CA ASN A 140 14.08 20.52 -1.77
C ASN A 140 14.64 20.47 -3.19
#